data_AF-A0A0C3DGP8-F1
#
_entry.id   AF-A0A0C3DGP8-F1
#
_cell.length_a   1.000
_cell.length_b   1.000
_cell.length_c   1.000
_cell.angle_alpha   90.00
_cell.angle_beta   90.00
_cell.angle_gamma   90.00
#
_symmetry.space_group_name_H-M   'P 1'
#
loop_
_entity.id
_entity.type
_entity.pdbx_description
1 polymer ?
#
loop_
_entity_poly.entity_id
_entity_poly.type
_entity_poly.pdbx_seq_one_letter_code
_entity_poly.pdbx_strand_id
1 'polypeptide(L)'
;MLVVGPNSTCDVCLECYTNGVNIPHAISCGHVFCQRCIQHLVQHKCPLCRTRFSPQEVRKLHVDRDPNVKAILDVEPSQSAPSAPEADGEGQRLLNEITRIVKEGAKINEIRRVIDECRAYYKSQGDQYTPVRVSCLLLHNLAESQRKLSLQADELKGLRAECDDIRERFAEELEAAELKYDDLQKARQEERDAQMAKEKSLRDRYYDMNQSWLWLVPALH
;
A
#
# COMPACT_ATOMS: atom_id res chain seq x y z
N MET A 1 4.09 21.87 37.50
CA MET A 1 4.42 22.92 36.50
C MET A 1 4.74 22.18 35.21
N LEU A 2 3.97 22.41 34.14
CA LEU A 2 4.23 21.75 32.85
C LEU A 2 5.32 22.56 32.14
N VAL A 3 6.54 22.03 32.07
CA VAL A 3 7.67 22.68 31.43
C VAL A 3 7.73 22.22 29.98
N VAL A 4 7.50 23.14 29.04
CA VAL A 4 7.68 22.90 27.61
C VAL A 4 9.14 23.16 27.28
N GLY A 5 9.86 22.15 26.82
CA GLY A 5 11.29 22.27 26.50
C GLY A 5 11.53 23.18 25.29
N PRO A 6 12.74 23.73 25.13
CA PRO A 6 13.08 24.66 24.04
C PRO A 6 13.00 24.04 22.64
N ASN A 7 13.03 22.70 22.56
CA ASN A 7 12.90 21.92 21.32
C ASN A 7 11.52 21.28 21.14
N SER A 8 10.54 21.62 21.99
CA SER A 8 9.19 21.09 21.85
C SER A 8 8.50 21.71 20.62
N THR A 9 7.86 20.85 19.84
CA THR A 9 7.15 21.19 18.61
C THR A 9 5.67 20.87 18.73
N CYS A 10 4.85 21.45 17.86
CA CYS A 10 3.44 21.09 17.76
C CYS A 10 3.26 19.75 17.01
N ASP A 11 2.50 18.80 17.57
CA ASP A 11 2.25 17.50 16.91
C ASP A 11 1.38 17.56 15.65
N VAL A 12 0.86 18.75 15.30
CA VAL A 12 0.03 18.96 14.11
C VAL A 12 0.82 19.61 12.98
N CYS A 13 1.44 20.77 13.20
CA CYS A 13 2.24 21.44 12.17
C CYS A 13 3.74 21.11 12.21
N LEU A 14 4.20 20.41 13.25
CA LEU A 14 5.60 20.05 13.50
C LEU A 14 6.55 21.27 13.65
N GLU A 15 6.01 22.48 13.79
CA GLU A 15 6.80 23.69 14.02
C GLU A 15 7.14 23.87 15.51
N CYS A 16 8.32 24.43 15.80
CA CYS A 16 8.76 24.74 17.16
C CYS A 16 7.85 25.76 17.85
N TYR A 17 7.62 25.57 19.15
CA TYR A 17 6.89 26.54 19.95
C TYR A 17 7.70 27.83 20.12
N THR A 18 7.03 28.98 19.95
CA THR A 18 7.60 30.32 20.08
C THR A 18 6.65 31.24 20.83
N ASN A 19 7.18 32.31 21.43
CA ASN A 19 6.37 33.28 22.18
C ASN A 19 5.51 34.20 21.30
N GLY A 20 5.61 34.09 19.97
CA GLY A 20 4.89 34.94 19.00
C GLY A 20 3.93 34.15 18.12
N VAL A 21 4.45 33.45 17.12
CA VAL A 21 3.63 32.83 16.05
C VAL A 21 3.10 31.45 16.47
N ASN A 22 3.92 30.65 17.14
CA ASN A 22 3.60 29.28 17.53
C ASN A 22 3.50 29.15 19.04
N ILE A 23 2.56 29.88 19.62
CA ILE A 23 2.35 29.87 21.07
C ILE A 23 1.69 28.53 21.46
N PRO A 24 2.28 27.76 22.41
CA PRO A 24 1.69 26.51 22.87
C PRO A 24 0.43 26.77 23.69
N HIS A 25 -0.58 25.94 23.47
CA HIS A 25 -1.86 25.97 24.17
C HIS A 25 -2.22 24.55 24.59
N ALA A 26 -2.57 24.38 25.86
CA ALA A 26 -3.09 23.12 26.39
C ALA A 26 -4.61 23.08 26.24
N ILE A 27 -5.15 21.94 25.80
CA ILE A 27 -6.58 21.65 25.83
C ILE A 27 -6.94 20.81 27.06
N SER A 28 -8.22 20.60 27.35
CA SER A 28 -8.68 19.97 28.60
C SER A 28 -8.22 18.52 28.81
N CYS A 29 -7.85 17.80 27.76
CA CYS A 29 -7.25 16.47 27.87
C CYS A 29 -5.74 16.48 28.19
N GLY A 30 -5.11 17.66 28.30
CA GLY A 30 -3.68 17.82 28.65
C GLY A 30 -2.71 17.82 27.48
N HIS A 31 -3.16 17.58 26.24
CA HIS A 31 -2.31 17.69 25.05
C HIS A 31 -2.09 19.16 24.67
N VAL A 32 -0.94 19.45 24.06
CA VAL A 32 -0.50 20.81 23.73
C VAL A 32 -0.36 20.95 22.22
N PHE A 33 -0.92 22.04 21.67
CA PHE A 33 -0.82 22.38 20.25
C PHE A 33 -0.59 23.88 20.07
N CYS A 34 -0.14 24.32 18.89
CA CYS A 34 -0.03 25.76 18.64
C CYS A 34 -1.42 26.38 18.44
N GLN A 35 -1.55 27.68 18.71
CA GLN A 35 -2.81 28.41 18.58
C GLN A 35 -3.47 28.23 17.21
N ARG A 36 -2.67 28.32 16.14
CA ARG A 36 -3.14 28.14 14.76
C ARG A 36 -3.77 26.77 14.59
N CYS A 37 -3.10 25.70 14.98
CA CYS A 37 -3.63 24.35 14.83
C CYS A 37 -4.92 24.15 15.62
N ILE A 38 -5.04 24.67 16.84
CA ILE A 38 -6.29 24.57 17.62
C ILE A 38 -7.45 25.29 16.92
N GLN A 39 -7.23 26.49 16.38
CA GLN A 39 -8.27 27.27 15.70
C GLN A 39 -8.78 26.58 14.43
N HIS A 40 -7.96 25.79 13.76
CA HIS A 40 -8.35 25.03 12.56
C HIS A 40 -9.07 23.71 12.87
N LEU A 41 -9.18 23.30 14.15
CA LEU A 41 -9.91 22.10 14.54
C LEU A 41 -11.42 22.34 14.58
N VAL A 42 -12.08 22.12 13.44
CA VAL A 42 -13.54 22.32 13.25
C VAL A 42 -14.39 21.51 14.24
N GLN A 43 -13.94 20.32 14.65
CA GLN A 43 -14.73 19.43 15.53
C GLN A 43 -14.42 19.58 17.02
N HIS A 44 -13.48 20.45 17.40
CA HIS A 44 -12.99 20.59 18.78
C HIS A 44 -12.67 19.24 19.46
N LYS A 45 -12.00 18.36 18.72
CA LYS A 45 -11.51 17.06 19.20
C LYS A 45 -9.99 17.05 19.17
N CYS A 46 -9.38 16.50 20.21
CA CYS A 46 -7.94 16.31 20.25
C CYS A 46 -7.46 15.40 19.11
N PRO A 47 -6.47 15.79 18.29
CA PRO A 47 -5.87 14.95 17.25
C PRO A 47 -5.23 13.65 17.78
N LEU A 48 -4.76 13.65 19.03
CA LEU A 48 -4.01 12.53 19.62
C LEU A 48 -4.93 11.52 20.31
N CYS A 49 -5.80 12.00 21.22
CA CYS A 49 -6.67 11.11 22.02
C CYS A 49 -8.16 11.18 21.68
N ARG A 50 -8.55 12.03 20.72
CA ARG A 50 -9.94 12.20 20.22
C ARG A 50 -10.96 12.71 21.26
N THR A 51 -10.53 13.03 22.47
CA THR A 51 -11.36 13.67 23.50
C THR A 51 -11.87 15.02 23.00
N ARG A 52 -13.18 15.27 23.18
CA ARG A 52 -13.78 16.58 22.89
C ARG A 52 -13.30 17.60 23.92
N PHE A 53 -13.02 18.81 23.48
CA PHE A 53 -12.65 19.93 24.36
C PHE A 53 -13.53 21.14 24.05
N SER A 54 -13.74 22.00 25.05
CA SER A 54 -14.37 23.30 24.82
C SER A 54 -13.31 24.34 24.43
N PRO A 55 -13.54 25.20 23.42
CA PRO A 55 -12.66 26.32 23.09
C PRO A 55 -12.36 27.25 24.28
N GLN A 56 -13.26 27.31 25.26
CA GLN A 56 -13.10 28.11 26.48
C GLN A 56 -12.11 27.49 27.48
N GLU A 57 -11.85 26.19 27.38
CA GLU A 57 -10.91 25.46 28.25
C GLU A 57 -9.47 25.50 27.73
N VAL A 58 -9.24 26.11 26.57
CA VAL A 58 -7.92 26.22 25.95
C VAL A 58 -7.08 27.23 26.73
N ARG A 59 -5.98 26.78 27.32
CA ARG A 59 -5.09 27.62 28.13
C ARG A 59 -3.78 27.86 27.40
N LYS A 60 -3.41 29.14 27.24
CA LYS A 60 -2.09 29.55 26.74
C LYS A 60 -1.03 29.13 27.76
N LEU A 61 0.01 28.45 27.28
CA LEU A 61 1.18 28.11 28.06
C LEU A 61 2.27 29.15 27.84
N HIS A 62 3.01 29.48 28.89
CA HIS A 62 4.21 30.31 28.80
C HIS A 62 5.41 29.41 28.51
N VAL A 63 6.26 29.82 27.57
CA VAL A 63 7.54 29.16 27.30
C VAL A 63 8.63 30.05 27.82
N ASP A 64 9.23 29.65 28.94
CA ASP A 64 10.45 30.25 29.43
C ASP A 64 11.57 29.88 28.46
N ARG A 65 11.92 30.82 27.59
CA ARG A 65 13.08 30.68 26.72
C ARG A 65 14.21 31.46 27.35
N ASP A 66 15.30 30.76 27.68
CA ASP A 66 16.56 31.43 27.96
C ASP A 66 16.92 32.31 26.73
N PRO A 67 17.19 33.62 26.94
CA PRO A 67 17.41 34.56 25.85
C PRO A 67 18.63 34.23 24.97
N ASN A 68 19.45 33.26 25.38
CA ASN A 68 20.66 32.81 24.68
C ASN A 68 20.37 32.03 23.37
N VAL A 69 19.13 31.59 23.11
CA VAL A 69 18.76 30.80 21.91
C VAL A 69 18.33 31.69 20.71
N LYS A 70 18.22 33.01 20.88
CA LYS A 70 17.90 33.93 19.76
C LYS A 70 19.02 34.04 18.70
N ALA A 71 20.22 33.53 18.97
CA ALA A 71 21.34 33.61 18.05
C ALA A 71 21.34 32.59 16.89
N ILE A 72 20.38 31.65 16.81
CA ILE A 72 20.43 30.52 15.85
C ILE A 72 19.58 30.76 14.58
N LEU A 73 18.69 31.77 14.54
CA LEU A 73 17.79 31.97 13.39
C LEU A 73 18.11 33.18 12.49
N ASP A 74 19.06 34.04 12.87
CA ASP A 74 19.50 35.17 12.05
C ASP A 74 21.03 35.12 11.84
N VAL A 75 21.50 34.23 10.96
CA VAL A 75 22.91 34.23 10.52
C VAL A 75 22.98 34.68 9.05
N GLU A 76 23.03 35.99 8.86
CA GLU A 76 23.81 36.63 7.79
C GLU A 76 25.31 36.46 8.12
N PRO A 77 26.20 36.28 7.12
CA PRO A 77 27.55 35.80 7.37
C PRO A 77 28.48 36.95 7.75
N SER A 78 28.78 37.12 9.04
CA SER A 78 29.94 37.92 9.48
C SER A 78 30.44 37.56 10.88
N GLN A 79 31.50 36.73 10.87
CA GLN A 79 32.72 36.79 11.66
C GLN A 79 32.67 36.80 13.21
N SER A 80 33.33 35.74 13.72
CA SER A 80 34.05 35.60 15.00
C SER A 80 33.25 35.57 16.30
N ALA A 81 32.97 34.35 16.75
CA ALA A 81 32.79 34.03 18.17
C ALA A 81 33.49 32.70 18.51
N PRO A 82 33.89 32.49 19.78
CA PRO A 82 34.92 31.55 20.20
C PRO A 82 34.46 30.09 20.19
N SER A 83 35.42 29.19 19.97
CA SER A 83 35.33 27.74 19.87
C SER A 83 34.38 27.06 20.87
N ALA A 84 33.21 26.64 20.38
CA ALA A 84 32.41 25.54 20.91
C ALA A 84 33.00 24.19 20.42
N PRO A 85 32.79 23.08 21.13
CA PRO A 85 33.43 21.80 20.84
C PRO A 85 33.04 21.33 19.43
N GLU A 86 34.03 20.83 18.69
CA GLU A 86 33.97 20.45 17.28
C GLU A 86 32.62 19.79 16.93
N ALA A 87 31.84 20.48 16.09
CA ALA A 87 30.65 19.89 15.48
C ALA A 87 31.10 18.63 14.74
N ASP A 88 30.61 17.47 15.18
CA ASP A 88 30.95 16.18 14.60
C ASP A 88 30.52 16.13 13.13
N GLY A 89 31.46 16.46 12.23
CA GLY A 89 31.22 16.59 10.80
C GLY A 89 30.74 15.29 10.15
N GLU A 90 31.08 14.15 10.76
CA GLU A 90 30.65 12.84 10.28
C GLU A 90 29.16 12.59 10.59
N GLY A 91 28.69 12.99 11.77
CA GLY A 91 27.27 12.92 12.12
C GLY A 91 26.40 13.76 11.19
N GLN A 92 26.84 14.98 10.87
CA GLN A 92 26.10 15.86 9.94
C GLN A 92 26.10 15.31 8.50
N ARG A 93 27.23 14.72 8.05
CA ARG A 93 27.31 14.05 6.74
C ARG A 93 26.29 12.91 6.64
N LEU A 94 26.20 12.07 7.66
CA LEU A 94 25.25 10.95 7.69
C LEU A 94 23.79 11.43 7.67
N LEU A 95 23.45 12.49 8.42
CA LEU A 95 22.10 13.07 8.41
C LEU A 95 21.70 13.65 7.05
N ASN A 96 22.64 14.31 6.38
CA ASN A 96 22.41 14.84 5.03
C ASN A 96 22.16 13.70 4.04
N GLU A 97 22.92 12.61 4.15
CA GLU A 97 22.74 11.43 3.28
C GLU A 97 21.41 10.72 3.55
N ILE A 98 21.01 10.55 4.82
CA ILE A 98 19.69 10.00 5.16
C ILE A 98 18.58 10.90 4.61
N THR A 99 18.74 12.21 4.71
CA THR A 99 17.77 13.19 4.20
C THR A 99 17.62 13.06 2.68
N ARG A 100 18.71 12.89 1.94
CA ARG A 100 18.71 12.65 0.50
C ARG A 100 17.95 11.37 0.16
N ILE A 101 18.27 10.28 0.85
CA ILE A 101 17.60 8.98 0.67
C ILE A 101 16.09 9.07 0.89
N VAL A 102 15.66 9.79 1.93
CA VAL A 102 14.23 9.94 2.25
C VAL A 102 13.50 10.80 1.21
N LYS A 103 14.15 11.86 0.70
CA LYS A 103 13.54 12.77 -0.28
C LYS A 103 13.48 12.20 -1.70
N GLU A 104 14.59 11.63 -2.15
CA GLU A 104 14.77 11.21 -3.55
C GLU A 104 14.46 9.73 -3.75
N GLY A 105 14.40 8.96 -2.64
CA GLY A 105 14.44 7.51 -2.70
C GLY A 105 15.86 7.01 -2.96
N ALA A 106 16.09 5.74 -2.65
CA ALA A 106 17.37 5.09 -2.88
C ALA A 106 17.18 3.59 -3.10
N LYS A 107 18.18 2.94 -3.71
CA LYS A 107 18.17 1.48 -3.85
C LYS A 107 18.41 0.82 -2.50
N ILE A 108 17.86 -0.37 -2.29
CA ILE A 108 17.97 -1.07 -0.99
C ILE A 108 19.41 -1.31 -0.53
N ASN A 109 20.34 -1.51 -1.47
CA ASN A 109 21.77 -1.68 -1.18
C ASN A 109 22.42 -0.40 -0.65
N GLU A 110 22.00 0.74 -1.18
CA GLU A 110 22.48 2.06 -0.75
C GLU A 110 21.94 2.41 0.65
N ILE A 111 20.66 2.11 0.89
CA ILE A 111 20.04 2.25 2.21
C ILE A 111 20.78 1.40 3.26
N ARG A 112 21.10 0.14 2.93
CA ARG A 112 21.88 -0.75 3.82
C ARG A 112 23.26 -0.21 4.12
N ARG A 113 23.98 0.28 3.09
CA ARG A 113 25.31 0.88 3.27
C ARG A 113 25.26 2.03 4.28
N VAL A 114 24.30 2.93 4.15
CA VAL A 114 24.16 4.07 5.07
C VAL A 114 23.78 3.63 6.49
N ILE A 115 22.94 2.60 6.63
CA ILE A 115 22.66 1.99 7.95
C ILE A 115 23.95 1.45 8.60
N ASP A 116 24.80 0.78 7.82
CA ASP A 116 26.06 0.22 8.32
C ASP A 116 27.06 1.32 8.71
N GLU A 117 27.17 2.37 7.90
CA GLU A 117 27.97 3.58 8.21
C GLU A 117 27.47 4.25 9.51
N CYS A 118 26.16 4.42 9.66
CA CYS A 118 25.56 4.93 10.90
C CYS A 118 25.88 4.05 12.11
N ARG A 119 25.77 2.71 11.98
CA ARG A 119 26.10 1.78 13.07
C ARG A 119 27.56 1.83 13.47
N ALA A 120 28.48 1.98 12.50
CA ALA A 120 29.90 2.13 12.77
C ALA A 120 30.17 3.43 13.56
N TYR A 121 29.53 4.51 13.15
CA TYR A 121 29.63 5.82 13.79
C TYR A 121 29.12 5.85 15.25
N TYR A 122 28.03 5.14 15.59
CA TYR A 122 27.60 5.06 17.01
C TYR A 122 28.51 4.21 17.88
N LYS A 123 29.14 3.18 17.30
CA LYS A 123 30.07 2.34 18.06
C LYS A 123 31.29 3.13 18.55
N SER A 124 31.71 4.16 17.82
CA SER A 124 32.81 5.04 18.21
C SER A 124 32.42 6.17 19.16
N GLN A 125 31.18 6.67 19.10
CA GLN A 125 30.70 7.83 19.88
C GLN A 125 30.12 7.49 21.27
N GLY A 126 29.89 6.21 21.60
CA GLY A 126 29.31 5.79 22.88
C GLY A 126 27.79 6.02 22.99
N ASP A 127 27.20 5.75 24.16
CA ASP A 127 25.73 5.66 24.34
C ASP A 127 24.99 7.02 24.46
N GLN A 128 25.53 8.07 23.85
CA GLN A 128 24.86 9.37 23.81
C GLN A 128 23.70 9.34 22.80
N TYR A 129 22.62 10.04 23.14
CA TYR A 129 21.53 10.28 22.20
C TYR A 129 22.03 11.16 21.06
N THR A 130 22.10 10.60 19.84
CA THR A 130 22.43 11.35 18.63
C THR A 130 21.24 11.30 17.65
N PRO A 131 20.86 12.42 17.01
CA PRO A 131 19.79 12.45 16.02
C PRO A 131 19.98 11.40 14.92
N VAL A 132 21.23 11.13 14.56
CA VAL A 132 21.60 10.13 13.56
C VAL A 132 21.10 8.74 13.97
N ARG A 133 21.15 8.36 15.26
CA ARG A 133 20.70 7.02 15.75
C ARG A 133 19.21 6.81 15.51
N VAL A 134 18.39 7.83 15.80
CA VAL A 134 16.95 7.79 15.53
C VAL A 134 16.68 7.72 14.03
N SER A 135 17.36 8.56 13.23
CA SER A 135 17.25 8.56 11.77
C SER A 135 17.65 7.22 11.16
N CYS A 136 18.68 6.56 11.69
CA CYS A 136 19.14 5.24 11.25
C CYS A 136 18.11 4.14 11.57
N LEU A 137 17.44 4.19 12.72
CA LEU A 137 16.36 3.25 13.07
C LEU A 137 15.16 3.41 12.12
N LEU A 138 14.77 4.65 11.83
CA LEU A 138 13.71 4.93 10.86
C LEU A 138 14.08 4.42 9.47
N LEU A 139 15.33 4.64 9.05
CA LEU A 139 15.83 4.17 7.77
C LEU A 139 15.86 2.64 7.67
N HIS A 140 16.20 1.94 8.76
CA HIS A 140 16.12 0.48 8.84
C HIS A 140 14.68 -0.02 8.67
N ASN A 141 13.72 0.59 9.36
CA ASN A 141 12.30 0.24 9.24
C ASN A 141 11.77 0.49 7.82
N LEU A 142 12.23 1.58 7.17
CA LEU A 142 11.92 1.85 5.78
C LEU A 142 12.47 0.74 4.86
N ALA A 143 13.72 0.35 5.04
CA ALA A 143 14.35 -0.72 4.26
C ALA A 143 13.62 -2.08 4.43
N GLU A 144 13.23 -2.40 5.66
CA GLU A 144 12.48 -3.63 5.95
C GLU A 144 11.08 -3.60 5.30
N SER A 145 10.42 -2.44 5.36
CA SER A 145 9.10 -2.25 4.74
C SER A 145 9.16 -2.35 3.22
N GLN A 146 10.17 -1.74 2.59
CA GLN A 146 10.40 -1.87 1.15
C GLN A 146 10.69 -3.33 0.74
N ARG A 147 11.47 -4.07 1.54
CA ARG A 147 11.71 -5.50 1.29
C ARG A 147 10.40 -6.30 1.35
N LYS A 148 9.56 -6.07 2.37
CA LYS A 148 8.27 -6.76 2.51
C LYS A 148 7.36 -6.48 1.32
N LEU A 149 7.26 -5.21 0.91
CA LEU A 149 6.48 -4.81 -0.28
C LEU A 149 7.01 -5.47 -1.56
N SER A 150 8.33 -5.58 -1.73
CA SER A 150 8.92 -6.28 -2.87
C SER A 150 8.55 -7.76 -2.89
N LEU A 151 8.65 -8.45 -1.76
CA LEU A 151 8.29 -9.87 -1.66
C LEU A 151 6.80 -10.11 -1.96
N GLN A 152 5.92 -9.27 -1.40
CA GLN A 152 4.49 -9.32 -1.68
C GLN A 152 4.18 -9.03 -3.16
N ALA A 153 4.89 -8.10 -3.78
CA ALA A 153 4.73 -7.80 -5.19
C ALA A 153 5.12 -9.00 -6.07
N ASP A 154 6.18 -9.73 -5.71
CA ASP A 154 6.60 -10.92 -6.44
C ASP A 154 5.66 -12.11 -6.20
N GLU A 155 5.15 -12.29 -4.98
CA GLU A 155 4.10 -13.27 -4.67
C GLU A 155 2.81 -13.00 -5.48
N LEU A 156 2.37 -11.73 -5.54
CA LEU A 156 1.21 -11.35 -6.35
C LEU A 156 1.42 -11.58 -7.85
N LYS A 157 2.65 -11.43 -8.36
CA LYS A 157 2.95 -11.78 -9.76
C LYS A 157 2.86 -13.29 -9.97
N GLY A 158 3.38 -14.09 -9.04
CA GLY A 158 3.29 -15.55 -9.08
C GLY A 158 1.84 -16.03 -9.12
N LEU A 159 1.02 -15.56 -8.17
CA LEU A 159 -0.41 -15.90 -8.12
C LEU A 159 -1.17 -15.46 -9.38
N ARG A 160 -0.85 -14.30 -9.96
CA ARG A 160 -1.45 -13.87 -11.23
C ARG A 160 -1.10 -14.82 -12.37
N ALA A 161 0.16 -15.23 -12.49
CA ALA A 161 0.59 -16.17 -13.51
C ALA A 161 -0.11 -17.54 -13.34
N GLU A 162 -0.26 -18.02 -12.10
CA GLU A 162 -1.04 -19.23 -11.81
C GLU A 162 -2.53 -19.09 -12.20
N CYS A 163 -3.15 -17.96 -11.91
CA CYS A 163 -4.52 -17.69 -12.35
C CYS A 163 -4.64 -17.61 -13.87
N ASP A 164 -3.63 -17.10 -14.57
CA ASP A 164 -3.61 -17.04 -16.03
C ASP A 164 -3.54 -18.45 -16.62
N ASP A 165 -2.62 -19.28 -16.13
CA ASP A 165 -2.46 -20.68 -16.53
C ASP A 165 -3.73 -21.53 -16.26
N ILE A 166 -4.35 -21.36 -15.09
CA ILE A 166 -5.61 -22.05 -14.77
C ILE A 166 -6.72 -21.63 -15.74
N ARG A 167 -6.82 -20.33 -16.06
CA ARG A 167 -7.83 -19.83 -16.99
C ARG A 167 -7.63 -20.36 -18.41
N GLU A 168 -6.39 -20.44 -18.87
CA GLU A 168 -6.05 -21.01 -20.17
C GLU A 168 -6.43 -22.48 -20.24
N ARG A 169 -6.05 -23.28 -19.23
CA ARG A 169 -6.44 -24.70 -19.14
C ARG A 169 -7.96 -24.90 -19.15
N PHE A 170 -8.70 -24.11 -18.38
CA PHE A 170 -10.16 -24.20 -18.39
C PHE A 170 -10.78 -23.79 -19.73
N ALA A 171 -10.18 -22.83 -20.45
CA ALA A 171 -10.64 -22.44 -21.78
C ALA A 171 -10.44 -23.59 -22.79
N GLU A 172 -9.26 -24.22 -22.78
CA GLU A 172 -8.98 -25.39 -23.63
C GLU A 172 -9.91 -26.57 -23.33
N GLU A 173 -10.16 -26.85 -22.05
CA GLU A 173 -11.09 -27.90 -21.64
C GLU A 173 -12.53 -27.60 -22.07
N LEU A 174 -12.95 -26.34 -22.00
CA LEU A 174 -14.28 -25.90 -22.44
C LEU A 174 -14.43 -26.08 -23.96
N GLU A 175 -13.46 -25.60 -24.75
CA GLU A 175 -13.46 -25.75 -26.21
C GLU A 175 -13.48 -27.24 -26.61
N ALA A 176 -12.68 -28.07 -25.94
CA ALA A 176 -12.67 -29.51 -26.19
C ALA A 176 -14.00 -30.19 -25.82
N ALA A 177 -14.67 -29.72 -24.77
CA ALA A 177 -15.99 -30.23 -24.38
C ALA A 177 -17.08 -29.79 -25.38
N GLU A 178 -17.04 -28.56 -25.86
CA GLU A 178 -17.96 -28.04 -26.88
C GLU A 178 -17.83 -28.82 -28.19
N LEU A 179 -16.61 -29.07 -28.67
CA LEU A 179 -16.38 -29.89 -29.87
C LEU A 179 -16.96 -31.29 -29.73
N LYS A 180 -16.72 -31.95 -28.59
CA LYS A 180 -17.29 -33.28 -28.31
C LYS A 180 -18.82 -33.26 -28.26
N TYR A 181 -19.39 -32.21 -27.69
CA TYR A 181 -20.85 -32.06 -27.62
C TYR A 181 -21.45 -31.94 -29.02
N ASP A 182 -20.85 -31.13 -29.88
CA ASP A 182 -21.29 -30.94 -31.27
C ASP A 182 -21.19 -32.23 -32.09
N ASP A 183 -20.10 -32.98 -31.94
CA ASP A 183 -19.93 -34.27 -32.60
C ASP A 183 -20.97 -35.29 -32.15
N LEU A 184 -21.29 -35.33 -30.84
CA LEU A 184 -22.35 -36.19 -30.31
C LEU A 184 -23.74 -35.78 -30.83
N GLN A 185 -23.99 -34.47 -31.01
CA GLN A 185 -25.26 -34.00 -31.59
C GLN A 185 -25.38 -34.40 -33.06
N LYS A 186 -24.31 -34.28 -33.84
CA LYS A 186 -24.28 -34.75 -35.24
C LYS A 186 -24.51 -36.25 -35.34
N ALA A 187 -23.79 -37.05 -34.55
CA ALA A 187 -23.95 -38.50 -34.53
C ALA A 187 -25.39 -38.91 -34.18
N ARG A 188 -25.98 -38.26 -33.16
CA ARG A 188 -27.38 -38.49 -32.79
C ARG A 188 -28.35 -38.14 -33.92
N GLN A 189 -28.09 -37.07 -34.67
CA GLN A 189 -28.93 -36.67 -35.78
C GLN A 189 -28.84 -37.66 -36.94
N GLU A 190 -27.63 -38.10 -37.28
CA GLU A 190 -27.39 -39.14 -38.30
C GLU A 190 -28.08 -40.45 -37.94
N GLU A 191 -28.02 -40.88 -36.67
CA GLU A 191 -28.73 -42.07 -36.19
C GLU A 191 -30.25 -41.94 -36.34
N ARG A 192 -30.82 -40.77 -36.00
CA ARG A 192 -32.26 -40.50 -36.18
C ARG A 192 -32.65 -40.51 -37.65
N ASP A 193 -31.87 -39.86 -38.50
CA ASP A 193 -32.14 -39.81 -39.94
C ASP A 193 -32.05 -41.20 -40.58
N ALA A 194 -31.07 -42.01 -40.16
CA ALA A 194 -30.95 -43.41 -40.56
C ALA A 194 -32.15 -44.27 -40.11
N GLN A 195 -32.63 -44.07 -38.87
CA GLN A 195 -33.84 -44.75 -38.37
C GLN A 195 -35.07 -44.35 -39.17
N MET A 196 -35.27 -43.06 -39.43
CA MET A 196 -36.39 -42.54 -40.23
C MET A 196 -36.34 -43.06 -41.68
N ALA A 197 -35.17 -43.09 -42.30
CA ALA A 197 -34.99 -43.63 -43.64
C ALA A 197 -35.32 -45.13 -43.71
N LYS A 198 -34.89 -45.89 -42.69
CA LYS A 198 -35.21 -47.32 -42.57
C LYS A 198 -36.71 -47.54 -42.39
N GLU A 199 -37.36 -46.77 -41.51
CA GLU A 199 -38.81 -46.85 -41.31
C GLU A 199 -39.56 -46.54 -42.60
N LYS A 200 -39.20 -45.46 -43.29
CA LYS A 200 -39.79 -45.09 -44.57
C LYS A 200 -39.64 -46.22 -45.61
N SER A 201 -38.44 -46.76 -45.77
CA SER A 201 -38.18 -47.90 -46.67
C SER A 201 -39.00 -49.15 -46.33
N LEU A 202 -39.25 -49.39 -45.04
CA LEU A 202 -40.11 -50.50 -44.61
C LEU A 202 -41.59 -50.23 -44.93
N ARG A 203 -42.08 -49.00 -44.69
CA ARG A 203 -43.45 -48.59 -45.03
C ARG A 203 -43.70 -48.65 -46.53
N ASP A 204 -42.77 -48.15 -47.34
CA ASP A 204 -42.87 -48.17 -48.81
C ASP A 204 -42.94 -49.62 -49.32
N ARG A 205 -42.04 -50.51 -48.85
CA ARG A 205 -42.09 -51.93 -49.20
C ARG A 205 -43.39 -52.62 -48.76
N TYR A 206 -43.90 -52.29 -47.59
CA TYR A 206 -45.18 -52.82 -47.12
C TYR A 206 -46.33 -52.35 -48.02
N TYR A 207 -46.33 -51.07 -48.41
CA TYR A 207 -47.32 -50.51 -49.32
C TYR A 207 -47.29 -51.21 -50.68
N ASP A 208 -46.09 -51.36 -51.28
CA ASP A 208 -45.92 -52.04 -52.57
C ASP A 208 -46.38 -53.50 -52.51
N MET A 209 -46.03 -54.21 -51.44
CA MET A 209 -46.47 -55.57 -51.21
C MET A 209 -48.01 -55.62 -51.09
N ASN A 210 -48.61 -54.76 -50.27
CA ASN A 210 -50.06 -54.71 -50.06
C ASN A 210 -50.82 -54.38 -51.36
N GLN A 211 -50.33 -53.42 -52.17
CA GLN A 211 -50.86 -53.15 -53.51
C GLN A 211 -50.76 -54.39 -54.41
N SER A 212 -49.65 -55.13 -54.31
CA SER A 212 -49.45 -56.37 -55.06
C SER A 212 -50.45 -57.45 -54.70
N TRP A 213 -50.69 -57.66 -53.41
CA TRP A 213 -51.72 -58.58 -52.93
C TRP A 213 -53.12 -58.17 -53.38
N LEU A 214 -53.46 -56.88 -53.29
CA LEU A 214 -54.76 -56.36 -53.71
C LEU A 214 -55.02 -56.54 -55.21
N TRP A 215 -53.99 -56.48 -56.08
CA TRP A 215 -54.17 -56.76 -57.51
C TRP A 215 -54.35 -58.26 -57.81
N LEU A 216 -53.79 -59.17 -57.01
CA LEU A 216 -53.82 -60.62 -57.25
C LEU A 216 -55.14 -61.27 -56.82
N VAL A 217 -55.81 -60.70 -55.81
CA VAL A 217 -57.06 -61.25 -55.23
C VAL A 217 -58.22 -61.34 -56.23
N PRO A 218 -58.44 -60.39 -57.17
CA PRO A 218 -59.49 -60.52 -58.19
C PRO A 218 -59.27 -61.63 -59.23
N ALA A 219 -58.07 -62.22 -59.34
CA ALA A 219 -57.76 -63.24 -60.34
C ALA A 219 -58.03 -64.69 -59.87
N LEU A 220 -58.52 -64.87 -58.65
CA LEU A 220 -58.79 -66.18 -58.01
C LEU A 220 -60.29 -66.48 -57.82
N HIS A 221 -61.17 -65.69 -58.43
CA HIS A 221 -62.61 -65.94 -58.54
C HIS A 221 -63.03 -66.12 -60.00
#